data_AF-A0A1T3P5K7-F1
#
_entry.id   AF-A0A1T3P5K7-F1
#
_cell.length_a   1.000
_cell.length_b   1.000
_cell.length_c   1.000
_cell.angle_alpha   90.00
_cell.angle_beta   90.00
_cell.angle_gamma   90.00
#
_symmetry.space_group_name_H-M   'P 1'
#
loop_
_entity.id
_entity.type
_entity.pdbx_description
1 polymer ?
#
loop_
_entity_poly.entity_id
_entity_poly.type
_entity_poly.pdbx_seq_one_letter_code
_entity_poly.pdbx_strand_id
1 'polypeptide(L)'
;MHWHSIDYRKRDGAKPGTPFDRGFWLHLPRAMPLCRLVGHRAVVDGTTGFGPDDPGSRWVCCDRCGTRPDPQGHLDPARWNIGDPYDDERAPEPHHPLGRPTRATSEVPGPWRTSPEGVIGGQVVVGKTFGGIGIDLKLGHAGSEHTLAASITLNPLGAVYIHTEGYGTWLQRRLNPTGYHPKRIEFRTYKGSVYWTLGTDRDSYSKGDPRWRHGSTVIDPRDRILGPRRHTYDKVGDPVTATVRMPHGDDHGVTLQLERCTTGRARGRKTTSWSVDWESNGIPYKPDGTGRYTGSAVTVSDRSVQAGTWPHHATAAIAASITTSRDRHRWPVPTAAVEAPA
;
A
#
# COMPACT_ATOMS: atom_id res chain seq x y z
N MET A 1 -20.77 20.60 13.09
CA MET A 1 -20.37 19.19 13.27
C MET A 1 -21.28 18.34 12.41
N HIS A 2 -20.70 17.49 11.58
CA HIS A 2 -21.47 16.55 10.76
C HIS A 2 -20.73 15.21 10.69
N TRP A 3 -21.47 14.13 10.50
CA TRP A 3 -20.91 12.79 10.41
C TRP A 3 -21.44 12.09 9.16
N HIS A 4 -20.62 11.23 8.56
CA HIS A 4 -21.06 10.36 7.48
C HIS A 4 -20.46 8.96 7.66
N SER A 5 -21.14 7.95 7.12
CA SER A 5 -20.66 6.56 7.15
C SER A 5 -20.93 5.86 5.82
N ILE A 6 -20.06 4.92 5.47
CA ILE A 6 -20.16 4.13 4.25
C ILE A 6 -20.13 2.66 4.62
N ASP A 7 -21.06 1.90 4.05
CA ASP A 7 -21.09 0.44 4.16
C ASP A 7 -20.29 -0.17 3.01
N TYR A 8 -19.05 -0.57 3.29
CA TYR A 8 -18.16 -1.09 2.26
C TYR A 8 -18.60 -2.46 1.74
N ARG A 9 -19.41 -3.21 2.49
CA ARG A 9 -19.99 -4.46 1.98
C ARG A 9 -20.97 -4.21 0.84
N LYS A 10 -21.74 -3.11 0.92
CA LYS A 10 -22.68 -2.70 -0.13
C LYS A 10 -21.97 -2.11 -1.35
N ARG A 11 -20.87 -1.38 -1.13
CA ARG A 11 -20.12 -0.73 -2.21
C ARG A 11 -19.19 -1.69 -2.96
N ASP A 12 -18.42 -2.48 -2.22
CA ASP A 12 -17.30 -3.29 -2.76
C ASP A 12 -17.65 -4.78 -2.87
N GLY A 13 -18.85 -5.17 -2.40
CA GLY A 13 -19.32 -6.56 -2.33
C GLY A 13 -18.98 -7.25 -1.01
N ALA A 14 -19.85 -8.16 -0.58
CA ALA A 14 -19.66 -8.90 0.66
C ALA A 14 -18.52 -9.93 0.53
N LYS A 15 -17.53 -9.85 1.43
CA LYS A 15 -16.44 -10.84 1.52
C LYS A 15 -16.83 -11.98 2.47
N PRO A 16 -16.55 -13.25 2.12
CA PRO A 16 -16.77 -14.37 3.03
C PRO A 16 -16.05 -14.18 4.36
N GLY A 17 -16.78 -14.34 5.47
CA GLY A 17 -16.23 -14.22 6.81
C GLY A 17 -16.12 -12.80 7.35
N THR A 18 -16.62 -11.77 6.65
CA THR A 18 -16.62 -10.37 7.10
C THR A 18 -18.05 -9.85 7.27
N PRO A 19 -18.74 -10.14 8.40
CA PRO A 19 -20.11 -9.68 8.66
C PRO A 19 -20.25 -8.17 8.79
N PHE A 20 -19.18 -7.42 9.06
CA PHE A 20 -19.26 -5.96 9.22
C PHE A 20 -18.03 -5.30 8.60
N ASP A 21 -18.25 -4.29 7.77
CA ASP A 21 -17.18 -3.47 7.19
C ASP A 21 -17.75 -2.07 6.90
N ARG A 22 -17.42 -1.10 7.77
CA ARG A 22 -17.94 0.28 7.67
C ARG A 22 -16.88 1.33 7.87
N GLY A 23 -16.85 2.29 6.96
CA GLY A 23 -16.15 3.55 7.10
C GLY A 23 -17.00 4.60 7.82
N PHE A 24 -16.36 5.48 8.58
CA PHE A 24 -17.00 6.62 9.24
C PHE A 24 -16.08 7.84 9.21
N TRP A 25 -16.68 9.03 9.21
CA TRP A 25 -15.98 10.31 9.26
C TRP A 25 -16.78 11.29 10.10
N LEU A 26 -16.08 11.99 10.97
CA LEU A 26 -16.61 12.95 11.91
C LEU A 26 -15.92 14.29 11.71
N HIS A 27 -16.64 15.25 11.14
CA HIS A 27 -16.15 16.60 10.88
C HIS A 27 -16.41 17.47 12.10
N LEU A 28 -15.32 17.99 12.65
CA LEU A 28 -15.28 18.68 13.93
C LEU A 28 -14.54 20.02 13.80
N PRO A 29 -14.90 21.04 14.59
CA PRO A 29 -14.09 22.24 14.71
C PRO A 29 -12.69 21.91 15.26
N ARG A 30 -11.63 22.51 14.71
CA ARG A 30 -10.28 22.27 15.25
C ARG A 30 -10.13 22.85 16.65
N ALA A 31 -9.57 22.04 17.56
CA ALA A 31 -9.19 22.52 18.88
C ALA A 31 -7.95 23.42 18.76
N MET A 32 -8.14 24.73 18.86
CA MET A 32 -7.07 25.73 18.75
C MET A 32 -7.05 26.72 19.93
N PRO A 33 -7.15 26.26 21.19
CA PRO A 33 -7.30 27.17 22.33
C PRO A 33 -6.14 28.16 22.41
N LEU A 34 -4.91 27.69 22.21
CA LEU A 34 -3.72 28.56 22.24
C LEU A 34 -3.73 29.58 21.10
N CYS A 35 -4.02 29.18 19.86
CA CYS A 35 -4.04 30.14 18.74
C CYS A 35 -5.15 31.18 18.85
N ARG A 36 -6.28 30.84 19.50
CA ARG A 36 -7.34 31.81 19.78
C ARG A 36 -6.95 32.83 20.84
N LEU A 37 -6.08 32.45 21.79
CA LEU A 37 -5.63 33.33 22.87
C LEU A 37 -4.44 34.21 22.47
N VAL A 38 -3.46 33.63 21.79
CA VAL A 38 -2.15 34.27 21.53
C VAL A 38 -1.83 34.42 20.03
N GLY A 39 -2.86 34.32 19.18
CA GLY A 39 -2.72 34.37 17.73
C GLY A 39 -2.04 33.14 17.12
N HIS A 40 -2.09 33.08 15.78
CA HIS A 40 -1.35 32.08 15.02
C HIS A 40 0.14 32.45 14.98
N ARG A 41 1.00 31.45 15.22
CA ARG A 41 2.45 31.57 15.00
C ARG A 41 2.76 31.12 13.58
N ALA A 42 2.97 32.05 12.66
CA ALA A 42 3.23 31.76 11.25
C ALA A 42 4.63 31.16 11.05
N VAL A 43 4.72 30.09 10.29
CA VAL A 43 5.97 29.40 9.93
C VAL A 43 5.83 28.80 8.52
N VAL A 44 6.96 28.66 7.85
CA VAL A 44 7.06 27.99 6.56
C VAL A 44 7.01 26.48 6.76
N ASP A 45 6.21 25.81 5.95
CA ASP A 45 6.06 24.36 5.85
C ASP A 45 6.09 23.95 4.37
N GLY A 46 6.24 22.67 4.06
CA GLY A 46 6.46 22.29 2.67
C GLY A 46 6.86 20.84 2.43
N THR A 47 7.20 20.56 1.16
CA THR A 47 7.78 19.29 0.71
C THR A 47 9.21 19.49 0.23
N THR A 48 10.10 18.56 0.54
CA THR A 48 11.37 18.43 -0.19
C THR A 48 11.04 17.81 -1.55
N GLY A 49 11.31 18.48 -2.68
CA GLY A 49 10.99 17.92 -4.00
C GLY A 49 11.94 16.81 -4.42
N PHE A 50 11.74 16.27 -5.63
CA PHE A 50 12.43 15.09 -6.13
C PHE A 50 13.70 15.43 -6.93
N GLY A 51 14.79 15.68 -6.21
CA GLY A 51 16.10 15.89 -6.81
C GLY A 51 16.35 17.34 -7.24
N PRO A 52 17.35 17.59 -8.11
CA PRO A 52 17.78 18.95 -8.44
C PRO A 52 16.74 19.76 -9.21
N ASP A 53 15.91 19.09 -10.01
CA ASP A 53 14.96 19.72 -10.94
C ASP A 53 13.55 19.91 -10.34
N ASP A 54 13.31 19.40 -9.14
CA ASP A 54 12.07 19.60 -8.39
C ASP A 54 12.43 20.08 -6.97
N PRO A 55 12.40 21.40 -6.72
CA PRO A 55 12.77 21.96 -5.42
C PRO A 55 11.69 21.75 -4.34
N GLY A 56 10.53 21.19 -4.73
CA GLY A 56 9.38 20.97 -3.86
C GLY A 56 8.51 22.23 -3.72
N SER A 57 7.59 22.22 -2.76
CA SER A 57 6.68 23.34 -2.52
C SER A 57 6.82 23.90 -1.12
N ARG A 58 6.55 25.20 -0.96
CA ARG A 58 6.51 25.87 0.35
C ARG A 58 5.20 26.63 0.53
N TRP A 59 4.74 26.69 1.77
CA TRP A 59 3.54 27.41 2.16
C TRP A 59 3.62 27.85 3.60
N VAL A 60 2.70 28.74 4.00
CA VAL A 60 2.60 29.18 5.39
C VAL A 60 1.60 28.34 6.15
N CYS A 61 1.94 27.99 7.37
CA CYS A 61 1.00 27.38 8.32
C CYS A 61 1.28 27.87 9.74
N CYS A 62 0.37 27.55 10.66
CA CYS A 62 0.58 27.84 12.05
C CYS A 62 1.41 26.74 12.73
N ASP A 63 2.49 27.10 13.40
CA ASP A 63 3.36 26.19 14.16
C ASP A 63 2.64 25.40 15.27
N ARG A 64 1.62 26.03 15.85
CA ARG A 64 0.91 25.51 17.02
C ARG A 64 -0.24 24.58 16.63
N CYS A 65 -1.10 25.02 15.71
CA CYS A 65 -2.30 24.27 15.33
C CYS A 65 -2.23 23.64 13.94
N GLY A 66 -1.25 24.00 13.11
CA GLY A 66 -1.13 23.54 11.73
C GLY A 66 -2.25 24.00 10.81
N THR A 67 -3.06 25.00 11.19
CA THR A 67 -4.00 25.66 10.27
C THR A 67 -3.22 26.39 9.20
N ARG A 68 -3.78 26.45 8.01
CA ARG A 68 -3.23 27.16 6.86
C ARG A 68 -4.10 28.39 6.56
N PRO A 69 -3.50 29.49 6.09
CA PRO A 69 -4.27 30.59 5.54
C PRO A 69 -5.01 30.18 4.26
N ASP A 70 -6.01 30.96 3.85
CA ASP A 70 -6.80 30.69 2.65
C ASP A 70 -7.01 31.98 1.83
N PRO A 71 -6.48 32.07 0.58
CA PRO A 71 -5.68 31.04 -0.11
C PRO A 71 -4.35 30.75 0.59
N GLN A 72 -3.78 29.56 0.35
CA GLN A 72 -2.58 29.08 1.06
C GLN A 72 -1.29 29.85 0.73
N GLY A 73 -1.26 30.56 -0.40
CA GLY A 73 -0.04 31.12 -0.98
C GLY A 73 0.90 30.04 -1.55
N HIS A 74 1.92 30.46 -2.28
CA HIS A 74 2.99 29.59 -2.76
C HIS A 74 4.35 30.28 -2.59
N LEU A 75 5.16 29.79 -1.65
CA LEU A 75 6.47 30.39 -1.37
C LEU A 75 7.56 29.70 -2.21
N ASP A 76 8.60 30.45 -2.57
CA ASP A 76 9.78 29.94 -3.29
C ASP A 76 10.67 29.08 -2.37
N PRO A 77 10.86 27.77 -2.65
CA PRO A 77 11.76 26.91 -1.88
C PRO A 77 13.23 27.36 -1.84
N ALA A 78 13.67 28.18 -2.79
CA ALA A 78 15.03 28.73 -2.80
C ALA A 78 15.22 29.87 -1.79
N ARG A 79 14.12 30.51 -1.37
CA ARG A 79 14.13 31.64 -0.41
C ARG A 79 13.73 31.22 0.99
N TRP A 80 12.89 30.19 1.11
CA TRP A 80 12.25 29.83 2.36
C TRP A 80 12.51 28.36 2.72
N ASN A 81 13.12 28.13 3.89
CA ASN A 81 13.34 26.79 4.41
C ASN A 81 12.13 26.34 5.26
N ILE A 82 11.87 25.04 5.29
CA ILE A 82 10.85 24.46 6.16
C ILE A 82 11.25 24.73 7.62
N GLY A 83 10.33 25.32 8.38
CA GLY A 83 10.53 25.69 9.78
C GLY A 83 10.91 27.15 10.01
N ASP A 84 11.24 27.90 8.96
CA ASP A 84 11.53 29.33 9.09
C ASP A 84 10.30 30.08 9.63
N PRO A 85 10.48 31.05 10.55
CA PRO A 85 9.43 32.00 10.88
C PRO A 85 8.96 32.72 9.62
N TYR A 86 7.65 32.87 9.45
CA TYR A 86 7.11 33.66 8.36
C TYR A 86 6.71 35.04 8.90
N ASP A 87 7.43 36.07 8.47
CA ASP A 87 7.13 37.49 8.70
C ASP A 87 6.61 38.11 7.38
N ASP A 88 5.43 38.73 7.45
CA ASP A 88 4.80 39.37 6.27
C ASP A 88 5.69 40.46 5.65
N GLU A 89 6.63 41.04 6.41
CA GLU A 89 7.58 42.06 5.94
C GLU A 89 8.59 41.54 4.90
N ARG A 90 8.80 40.22 4.80
CA ARG A 90 9.65 39.59 3.77
C ARG A 90 8.85 39.07 2.58
N ALA A 91 7.53 39.23 2.56
CA ALA A 91 6.74 38.94 1.38
C ALA A 91 7.16 39.92 0.27
N PRO A 92 7.52 39.45 -0.94
CA PRO A 92 7.86 40.35 -2.03
C PRO A 92 6.69 41.30 -2.29
N GLU A 93 7.00 42.57 -2.52
CA GLU A 93 5.99 43.56 -2.86
C GLU A 93 5.11 43.02 -4.00
N PRO A 94 3.77 43.16 -3.90
CA PRO A 94 2.87 42.73 -4.96
C PRO A 94 3.22 43.51 -6.23
N HIS A 95 3.89 42.86 -7.17
CA HIS A 95 4.18 43.46 -8.47
C HIS A 95 2.86 43.93 -9.10
N HIS A 96 2.86 45.22 -9.47
CA HIS A 96 1.74 46.02 -9.94
C HIS A 96 0.94 45.42 -11.12
N PRO A 97 -0.31 45.90 -11.33
CA PRO A 97 -1.33 45.31 -12.17
C PRO A 97 -1.15 45.69 -13.64
N LEU A 98 -1.89 45.00 -14.51
CA LEU A 98 -2.01 45.14 -15.98
C LEU A 98 -1.37 43.98 -16.76
N GLY A 99 -1.75 42.76 -16.41
CA GLY A 99 -1.62 41.58 -17.26
C GLY A 99 -2.81 40.66 -16.98
N ARG A 100 -3.41 40.11 -18.03
CA ARG A 100 -4.47 39.08 -17.97
C ARG A 100 -4.18 38.06 -16.84
N PRO A 101 -5.19 37.58 -16.10
CA PRO A 101 -5.01 36.55 -15.10
C PRO A 101 -4.68 35.22 -15.80
N THR A 102 -3.41 35.01 -16.14
CA THR A 102 -2.81 33.70 -15.96
C THR A 102 -2.94 33.36 -14.48
N ARG A 103 -3.06 32.08 -14.15
CA ARG A 103 -3.30 31.54 -12.80
C ARG A 103 -2.10 31.81 -11.88
N ALA A 104 -1.79 33.08 -11.64
CA ALA A 104 -0.73 33.58 -10.79
C ALA A 104 -1.14 33.21 -9.36
N THR A 105 -0.55 32.13 -8.88
CA THR A 105 -0.50 31.80 -7.46
C THR A 105 0.04 33.03 -6.74
N SER A 106 -0.80 33.74 -6.00
CA SER A 106 -0.31 34.80 -5.11
C SER A 106 0.76 34.17 -4.22
N GLU A 107 1.98 34.70 -4.24
CA GLU A 107 3.05 34.23 -3.34
C GLU A 107 2.67 34.50 -1.88
N VAL A 108 1.81 35.50 -1.66
CA VAL A 108 1.34 35.92 -0.34
C VAL A 108 0.14 35.05 0.09
N PRO A 109 0.22 34.40 1.26
CA PRO A 109 -0.92 33.72 1.85
C PRO A 109 -2.07 34.68 2.18
N GLY A 110 -3.30 34.19 2.11
CA GLY A 110 -4.49 34.91 2.54
C GLY A 110 -4.64 34.99 4.07
N PRO A 111 -5.81 35.39 4.58
CA PRO A 111 -6.08 35.39 6.02
C PRO A 111 -6.19 33.99 6.62
N TRP A 112 -5.95 33.88 7.92
CA TRP A 112 -6.24 32.66 8.69
C TRP A 112 -7.74 32.36 8.66
N ARG A 113 -8.09 31.09 8.41
CA ARG A 113 -9.48 30.64 8.53
C ARG A 113 -10.00 30.88 9.95
N THR A 114 -11.15 31.53 10.07
CA THR A 114 -11.80 31.83 11.36
C THR A 114 -12.38 30.58 12.03
N SER A 115 -12.84 29.62 11.24
CA SER A 115 -13.43 28.36 11.71
C SER A 115 -12.85 27.16 10.96
N PRO A 116 -11.58 26.79 11.20
CA PRO A 116 -11.00 25.63 10.55
C PRO A 116 -11.62 24.35 11.12
N GLU A 117 -11.96 23.46 10.22
CA GLU A 117 -12.48 22.12 10.52
C GLU A 117 -11.38 21.07 10.32
N GLY A 118 -11.54 19.94 10.99
CA GLY A 118 -10.77 18.73 10.72
C GLY A 118 -11.70 17.52 10.74
N VAL A 119 -11.15 16.37 10.38
CA VAL A 119 -11.88 15.10 10.32
C VAL A 119 -11.23 14.07 11.21
N ILE A 120 -12.04 13.34 11.97
CA ILE A 120 -11.66 12.06 12.56
C ILE A 120 -12.40 11.00 11.76
N GLY A 121 -11.67 10.23 10.98
CA GLY A 121 -12.22 9.18 10.15
C GLY A 121 -11.72 7.81 10.56
N GLY A 122 -12.31 6.78 9.98
CA GLY A 122 -11.90 5.42 10.28
C GLY A 122 -12.70 4.37 9.55
N GLN A 123 -12.35 3.12 9.80
CA GLN A 123 -13.04 1.95 9.30
C GLN A 123 -13.02 0.87 10.38
N VAL A 124 -14.16 0.21 10.58
CA VAL A 124 -14.27 -0.94 11.47
C VAL A 124 -14.68 -2.15 10.64
N VAL A 125 -13.90 -3.22 10.78
CA VAL A 125 -14.11 -4.52 10.15
C VAL A 125 -14.32 -5.54 11.26
N VAL A 126 -15.42 -6.28 11.22
CA VAL A 126 -15.64 -7.45 12.10
C VAL A 126 -15.60 -8.70 11.24
N GLY A 127 -14.82 -9.69 11.70
CA GLY A 127 -14.62 -10.96 11.04
C GLY A 127 -13.22 -11.15 10.46
N LYS A 128 -13.09 -12.15 9.61
CA LYS A 128 -11.81 -12.61 9.08
C LYS A 128 -11.13 -11.50 8.29
N THR A 129 -9.96 -11.10 8.76
CA THR A 129 -9.07 -10.14 8.10
C THR A 129 -7.87 -10.88 7.49
N PHE A 130 -7.15 -10.24 6.58
CA PHE A 130 -5.91 -10.79 6.04
C PHE A 130 -4.73 -10.41 6.94
N GLY A 131 -3.79 -11.34 7.14
CA GLY A 131 -2.64 -11.15 8.03
C GLY A 131 -2.82 -11.78 9.41
N GLY A 132 -1.88 -11.54 10.32
CA GLY A 132 -1.99 -11.98 11.72
C GLY A 132 -2.54 -10.87 12.62
N ILE A 133 -1.98 -10.74 13.81
CA ILE A 133 -2.26 -9.66 14.75
C ILE A 133 -1.30 -8.52 14.45
N GLY A 134 -1.76 -7.27 14.39
CA GLY A 134 -0.86 -6.15 14.18
C GLY A 134 -1.40 -4.81 14.66
N ILE A 135 -0.48 -3.90 14.93
CA ILE A 135 -0.71 -2.50 15.26
C ILE A 135 0.14 -1.68 14.30
N ASP A 136 -0.44 -0.66 13.69
CA ASP A 136 0.26 0.24 12.79
C ASP A 136 -0.08 1.68 13.17
N LEU A 137 0.93 2.53 13.28
CA LEU A 137 0.81 3.96 13.47
C LEU A 137 1.59 4.63 12.34
N LYS A 138 0.86 5.40 11.54
CA LYS A 138 1.38 6.22 10.45
C LYS A 138 1.33 7.68 10.84
N LEU A 139 2.46 8.34 10.70
CA LEU A 139 2.60 9.79 10.76
C LEU A 139 2.65 10.29 9.32
N GLY A 140 1.68 11.12 8.94
CA GLY A 140 1.63 11.74 7.62
C GLY A 140 2.86 12.60 7.33
N HIS A 141 3.01 12.96 6.06
CA HIS A 141 3.89 14.05 5.64
C HIS A 141 3.07 15.31 5.39
N ALA A 142 3.74 16.44 5.19
CA ALA A 142 3.09 17.71 4.92
C ALA A 142 2.27 17.62 3.62
N GLY A 143 0.94 17.73 3.72
CA GLY A 143 0.03 17.54 2.58
C GLY A 143 -0.55 16.13 2.41
N SER A 144 -0.20 15.17 3.28
CA SER A 144 -0.87 13.87 3.29
C SER A 144 -2.35 14.02 3.65
N GLU A 145 -3.22 13.29 2.95
CA GLU A 145 -4.65 13.17 3.28
C GLU A 145 -4.84 12.84 4.77
N HIS A 146 -4.09 11.86 5.29
CA HIS A 146 -4.15 11.45 6.69
C HIS A 146 -2.94 12.00 7.45
N THR A 147 -3.19 12.96 8.33
CA THR A 147 -2.19 13.60 9.19
C THR A 147 -1.60 12.60 10.19
N LEU A 148 -2.46 11.86 10.88
CA LEU A 148 -2.11 10.71 11.70
C LEU A 148 -3.07 9.58 11.35
N ALA A 149 -2.58 8.35 11.28
CA ALA A 149 -3.44 7.18 11.15
C ALA A 149 -2.94 6.06 12.06
N ALA A 150 -3.86 5.32 12.66
CA ALA A 150 -3.57 4.15 13.47
C ALA A 150 -4.46 2.99 13.02
N SER A 151 -3.97 1.77 13.11
CA SER A 151 -4.80 0.59 12.94
C SER A 151 -4.42 -0.51 13.90
N ILE A 152 -5.41 -1.32 14.27
CA ILE A 152 -5.25 -2.54 15.03
C ILE A 152 -5.96 -3.63 14.25
N THR A 153 -5.26 -4.71 13.95
CA THR A 153 -5.78 -5.89 13.27
C THR A 153 -5.66 -7.09 14.18
N LEU A 154 -6.75 -7.82 14.36
CA LEU A 154 -6.83 -9.05 15.15
C LEU A 154 -7.47 -10.13 14.29
N ASN A 155 -6.72 -10.82 13.44
CA ASN A 155 -7.29 -11.91 12.65
C ASN A 155 -7.59 -13.13 13.56
N PRO A 156 -8.78 -13.76 13.48
CA PRO A 156 -9.91 -13.51 12.58
C PRO A 156 -11.07 -12.70 13.18
N LEU A 157 -10.82 -11.94 14.25
CA LEU A 157 -11.85 -11.16 14.94
C LEU A 157 -12.23 -9.87 14.21
N GLY A 158 -11.26 -9.17 13.60
CA GLY A 158 -11.54 -7.91 12.91
C GLY A 158 -10.34 -6.99 12.77
N ALA A 159 -10.62 -5.75 12.40
CA ALA A 159 -9.66 -4.66 12.37
C ALA A 159 -10.36 -3.31 12.61
N VAL A 160 -9.64 -2.38 13.21
CA VAL A 160 -10.07 -0.99 13.37
C VAL A 160 -8.99 -0.10 12.80
N TYR A 161 -9.37 0.80 11.91
CA TYR A 161 -8.54 1.84 11.33
C TYR A 161 -9.10 3.18 11.79
N ILE A 162 -8.24 4.06 12.25
CA ILE A 162 -8.60 5.42 12.65
C ILE A 162 -7.60 6.35 11.99
N HIS A 163 -8.05 7.48 11.47
CA HIS A 163 -7.20 8.51 10.92
C HIS A 163 -7.74 9.88 11.26
N THR A 164 -6.87 10.87 11.07
CA THR A 164 -7.17 12.27 11.25
C THR A 164 -6.81 13.02 9.99
N GLU A 165 -7.66 13.95 9.59
CA GLU A 165 -7.41 14.90 8.51
C GLU A 165 -7.43 16.29 9.11
N GLY A 166 -6.31 17.01 9.06
CA GLY A 166 -6.22 18.30 9.72
C GLY A 166 -6.32 18.20 11.25
N TYR A 167 -6.08 17.07 11.90
CA TYR A 167 -5.80 17.04 13.35
C TYR A 167 -4.41 16.47 13.60
N GLY A 168 -3.72 16.97 14.64
CA GLY A 168 -2.40 16.47 15.00
C GLY A 168 -1.26 16.96 14.08
N THR A 169 -1.49 17.97 13.24
CA THR A 169 -0.47 18.52 12.33
C THR A 169 0.77 19.03 13.06
N TRP A 170 0.61 19.58 14.27
CA TRP A 170 1.74 19.98 15.12
C TRP A 170 2.61 18.78 15.51
N LEU A 171 1.98 17.64 15.84
CA LEU A 171 2.66 16.42 16.22
C LEU A 171 3.32 15.78 15.00
N GLN A 172 2.60 15.75 13.88
CA GLN A 172 3.13 15.32 12.59
C GLN A 172 4.41 16.10 12.23
N ARG A 173 4.40 17.44 12.35
CA ARG A 173 5.58 18.28 12.07
C ARG A 173 6.73 18.06 13.05
N ARG A 174 6.45 17.83 14.33
CA ARG A 174 7.51 17.52 15.31
C ARG A 174 8.16 16.17 15.06
N LEU A 175 7.39 15.17 14.64
CA LEU A 175 7.87 13.80 14.45
C LEU A 175 8.33 13.51 13.01
N ASN A 176 7.90 14.32 12.04
CA ASN A 176 8.27 14.23 10.63
C ASN A 176 8.43 15.65 10.02
N PRO A 177 9.49 16.40 10.41
CA PRO A 177 9.63 17.82 10.10
C PRO A 177 9.97 18.13 8.63
N THR A 178 10.63 17.21 7.94
CA THR A 178 11.23 17.47 6.61
C THR A 178 10.92 16.39 5.58
N GLY A 179 10.22 15.32 5.95
CA GLY A 179 10.01 14.17 5.07
C GLY A 179 8.78 14.30 4.19
N TYR A 180 8.96 14.15 2.87
CA TYR A 180 7.85 13.83 1.94
C TYR A 180 7.25 12.44 2.23
N HIS A 181 8.04 11.53 2.80
CA HIS A 181 7.57 10.21 3.11
C HIS A 181 6.89 10.18 4.49
N PRO A 182 5.70 9.57 4.60
CA PRO A 182 5.09 9.37 5.90
C PRO A 182 5.93 8.37 6.71
N LYS A 183 6.07 8.61 8.02
CA LYS A 183 6.77 7.70 8.92
C LYS A 183 5.82 6.63 9.43
N ARG A 184 6.33 5.40 9.61
CA ARG A 184 5.53 4.26 10.05
C ARG A 184 6.12 3.58 11.28
N ILE A 185 5.24 3.22 12.21
CA ILE A 185 5.53 2.36 13.35
C ILE A 185 4.57 1.17 13.24
N GLU A 186 5.07 0.01 12.81
CA GLU A 186 4.29 -1.20 12.63
C GLU A 186 4.83 -2.30 13.54
N PHE A 187 3.93 -3.01 14.20
CA PHE A 187 4.20 -4.29 14.86
C PHE A 187 3.18 -5.30 14.34
N ARG A 188 3.63 -6.44 13.81
CA ARG A 188 2.70 -7.46 13.31
C ARG A 188 3.20 -8.87 13.50
N THR A 189 2.29 -9.82 13.67
CA THR A 189 2.57 -11.24 13.63
C THR A 189 2.22 -11.80 12.26
N TYR A 190 3.12 -12.59 11.68
CA TYR A 190 2.89 -13.28 10.42
C TYR A 190 3.77 -14.52 10.34
N LYS A 191 3.22 -15.65 9.87
CA LYS A 191 3.94 -16.93 9.68
C LYS A 191 4.87 -17.29 10.87
N GLY A 192 4.36 -17.21 12.10
CA GLY A 192 5.12 -17.58 13.30
C GLY A 192 6.20 -16.59 13.74
N SER A 193 6.27 -15.41 13.13
CA SER A 193 7.22 -14.35 13.48
C SER A 193 6.52 -13.06 13.88
N VAL A 194 7.11 -12.29 14.79
CA VAL A 194 6.80 -10.89 15.03
C VAL A 194 7.72 -10.06 14.14
N TYR A 195 7.15 -9.14 13.39
CA TYR A 195 7.84 -8.13 12.60
C TYR A 195 7.63 -6.78 13.27
N TRP A 196 8.65 -5.93 13.22
CA TRP A 196 8.55 -4.55 13.62
C TRP A 196 9.18 -3.63 12.60
N THR A 197 8.63 -2.42 12.53
CA THR A 197 9.14 -1.28 11.78
C THR A 197 8.95 -0.05 12.66
N LEU A 198 10.00 0.72 12.92
CA LEU A 198 10.02 1.85 13.85
C LEU A 198 10.59 3.09 13.15
N GLY A 199 9.71 4.04 12.83
CA GLY A 199 10.11 5.36 12.34
C GLY A 199 10.78 5.35 10.97
N THR A 200 10.52 4.33 10.14
CA THR A 200 11.01 4.29 8.75
C THR A 200 10.06 5.06 7.84
N ASP A 201 10.58 5.49 6.70
CA ASP A 201 9.73 5.99 5.62
C ASP A 201 8.84 4.87 5.09
N ARG A 202 7.59 5.21 4.75
CA ARG A 202 6.66 4.30 4.11
C ARG A 202 7.23 3.90 2.74
N ASP A 203 7.25 2.59 2.50
CA ASP A 203 7.68 1.97 1.23
C ASP A 203 9.17 2.15 0.89
N SER A 204 10.00 2.60 1.86
CA SER A 204 11.45 2.57 1.72
C SER A 204 12.05 1.43 2.54
N TYR A 205 12.99 0.71 1.92
CA TYR A 205 13.85 -0.23 2.60
C TYR A 205 15.29 0.10 2.21
N SER A 206 16.08 0.59 3.16
CA SER A 206 17.51 0.74 2.97
C SER A 206 18.24 -0.40 3.67
N LYS A 207 19.18 -1.06 2.97
CA LYS A 207 20.10 -2.01 3.63
C LYS A 207 20.96 -1.33 4.71
N GLY A 208 21.10 -0.01 4.67
CA GLY A 208 21.84 0.79 5.65
C GLY A 208 21.01 1.22 6.87
N ASP A 209 19.71 0.94 6.91
CA ASP A 209 18.90 1.27 8.08
C ASP A 209 19.36 0.47 9.32
N PRO A 210 19.39 1.10 10.51
CA PRO A 210 19.73 0.40 11.74
C PRO A 210 18.77 -0.78 12.01
N ARG A 211 19.31 -1.93 12.42
CA ARG A 211 18.53 -3.16 12.71
C ARG A 211 17.42 -2.97 13.75
N TRP A 212 17.52 -1.99 14.64
CA TRP A 212 16.45 -1.72 15.61
C TRP A 212 15.22 -1.09 14.94
N ARG A 213 15.38 -0.43 13.80
CA ARG A 213 14.27 0.19 13.04
C ARG A 213 13.42 -0.82 12.32
N HIS A 214 13.98 -1.94 11.89
CA HIS A 214 13.19 -2.98 11.24
C HIS A 214 13.76 -4.35 11.55
N GLY A 215 12.88 -5.29 11.82
CA GLY A 215 13.34 -6.64 12.08
C GLY A 215 12.20 -7.61 12.18
N SER A 216 12.59 -8.86 12.37
CA SER A 216 11.66 -9.92 12.68
C SER A 216 12.29 -10.88 13.66
N THR A 217 11.46 -11.47 14.51
CA THR A 217 11.87 -12.52 15.42
C THR A 217 10.84 -13.63 15.40
N VAL A 218 11.33 -14.86 15.33
CA VAL A 218 10.49 -16.04 15.38
C VAL A 218 9.91 -16.17 16.78
N ILE A 219 8.59 -16.19 16.88
CA ILE A 219 7.86 -16.38 18.14
C ILE A 219 7.21 -17.76 18.24
N ASP A 220 7.04 -18.50 17.13
CA ASP A 220 6.54 -19.87 17.18
C ASP A 220 7.57 -20.77 17.89
N PRO A 221 7.27 -21.32 19.07
CA PRO A 221 8.20 -22.20 19.77
C PRO A 221 8.52 -23.45 18.95
N ARG A 222 7.61 -23.90 18.07
CA ARG A 222 7.85 -25.04 17.18
C ARG A 222 8.93 -24.71 16.15
N ASP A 223 8.98 -23.49 15.64
CA ASP A 223 10.04 -23.06 14.73
C ASP A 223 11.40 -23.04 15.43
N ARG A 224 11.45 -22.71 16.73
CA ARG A 224 12.69 -22.76 17.52
C ARG A 224 13.14 -24.19 17.84
N ILE A 225 12.20 -25.08 18.20
CA ILE A 225 12.51 -26.45 18.63
C ILE A 225 12.72 -27.40 17.44
N LEU A 226 11.86 -27.31 16.43
CA LEU A 226 11.80 -28.25 15.30
C LEU A 226 12.41 -27.67 14.00
N GLY A 227 12.77 -26.39 14.00
CA GLY A 227 13.16 -25.64 12.82
C GLY A 227 11.94 -25.17 12.01
N PRO A 228 12.07 -24.14 11.16
CA PRO A 228 10.98 -23.60 10.36
C PRO A 228 10.48 -24.62 9.33
N ARG A 229 9.20 -24.50 8.94
CA ARG A 229 8.66 -25.28 7.82
C ARG A 229 9.28 -24.78 6.52
N ARG A 230 9.90 -25.67 5.76
CA ARG A 230 10.52 -25.39 4.46
C ARG A 230 9.84 -26.21 3.36
N HIS A 231 9.91 -25.68 2.15
CA HIS A 231 9.54 -26.35 0.92
C HIS A 231 10.84 -26.59 0.14
N THR A 232 11.09 -27.82 -0.27
CA THR A 232 12.17 -28.17 -1.18
C THR A 232 11.55 -28.76 -2.44
N TYR A 233 12.03 -28.33 -3.60
CA TYR A 233 11.54 -28.74 -4.90
C TYR A 233 12.65 -29.53 -5.59
N ASP A 234 12.43 -30.83 -5.77
CA ASP A 234 13.35 -31.69 -6.51
C ASP A 234 12.77 -31.87 -7.92
N LYS A 235 13.49 -31.45 -8.96
CA LYS A 235 13.09 -31.68 -10.35
C LYS A 235 13.14 -33.18 -10.67
N VAL A 236 12.10 -33.70 -11.31
CA VAL A 236 11.97 -35.11 -11.65
C VAL A 236 11.73 -35.25 -13.15
N GLY A 237 12.65 -35.92 -13.83
CA GLY A 237 12.61 -36.12 -15.28
C GLY A 237 12.92 -34.86 -16.08
N ASP A 238 12.89 -35.00 -17.40
CA ASP A 238 13.14 -33.91 -18.34
C ASP A 238 11.90 -33.00 -18.50
N PRO A 239 12.09 -31.72 -18.83
CA PRO A 239 10.99 -30.83 -19.18
C PRO A 239 10.16 -31.36 -20.37
N VAL A 240 8.84 -31.18 -20.30
CA VAL A 240 7.90 -31.59 -21.34
C VAL A 240 7.21 -30.37 -21.93
N THR A 241 7.28 -30.21 -23.24
CA THR A 241 6.50 -29.18 -23.94
C THR A 241 5.05 -29.64 -24.10
N ALA A 242 4.11 -28.80 -23.71
CA ALA A 242 2.68 -29.07 -23.82
C ALA A 242 1.94 -27.81 -24.33
N THR A 243 0.69 -28.00 -24.74
CA THR A 243 -0.18 -26.88 -25.14
C THR A 243 -1.28 -26.70 -24.10
N VAL A 244 -1.38 -25.49 -23.56
CA VAL A 244 -2.50 -25.06 -22.71
C VAL A 244 -3.58 -24.49 -23.61
N ARG A 245 -4.71 -25.19 -23.67
CA ARG A 245 -5.89 -24.71 -24.36
C ARG A 245 -6.78 -23.93 -23.42
N MET A 246 -7.00 -22.67 -23.73
CA MET A 246 -7.85 -21.79 -22.94
C MET A 246 -9.34 -21.99 -23.29
N PRO A 247 -10.29 -21.69 -22.37
CA PRO A 247 -11.72 -21.89 -22.63
C PRO A 247 -12.30 -21.11 -23.82
N HIS A 248 -11.62 -20.05 -24.27
CA HIS A 248 -12.02 -19.22 -25.40
C HIS A 248 -11.42 -19.68 -26.74
N GLY A 249 -10.66 -20.77 -26.74
CA GLY A 249 -10.14 -21.41 -27.95
C GLY A 249 -8.65 -21.18 -28.22
N ASP A 250 -8.02 -20.22 -27.53
CA ASP A 250 -6.59 -19.92 -27.70
C ASP A 250 -5.71 -21.04 -27.15
N ASP A 251 -4.66 -21.37 -27.90
CA ASP A 251 -3.68 -22.40 -27.56
C ASP A 251 -2.33 -21.73 -27.28
N HIS A 252 -1.70 -22.10 -26.16
CA HIS A 252 -0.40 -21.55 -25.76
C HIS A 252 0.60 -22.67 -25.47
N GLY A 253 1.74 -22.63 -26.13
CA GLY A 253 2.86 -23.52 -25.83
C GLY A 253 3.45 -23.19 -24.45
N VAL A 254 3.61 -24.22 -23.62
CA VAL A 254 4.22 -24.14 -22.30
C VAL A 254 5.26 -25.24 -22.13
N THR A 255 6.33 -24.93 -21.41
CA THR A 255 7.30 -25.94 -20.96
C THR A 255 6.96 -26.32 -19.53
N LEU A 256 6.77 -27.60 -19.26
CA LEU A 256 6.39 -28.14 -17.96
C LEU A 256 7.55 -28.90 -17.34
N GLN A 257 7.87 -28.61 -16.08
CA GLN A 257 8.83 -29.37 -15.27
C GLN A 257 8.10 -30.00 -14.10
N LEU A 258 8.10 -31.33 -14.02
CA LEU A 258 7.59 -32.03 -12.85
C LEU A 258 8.57 -31.89 -11.69
N GLU A 259 8.04 -31.55 -10.51
CA GLU A 259 8.79 -31.35 -9.28
C GLU A 259 8.15 -32.10 -8.12
N ARG A 260 8.98 -32.79 -7.34
CA ARG A 260 8.57 -33.34 -6.04
C ARG A 260 8.76 -32.26 -4.98
N CYS A 261 7.65 -31.72 -4.50
CA CYS A 261 7.64 -30.76 -3.40
C CYS A 261 7.61 -31.50 -2.06
N THR A 262 8.71 -31.42 -1.31
CA THR A 262 8.77 -31.90 0.06
C THR A 262 8.53 -30.73 1.01
N THR A 263 7.47 -30.85 1.81
CA THR A 263 7.07 -29.83 2.77
C THR A 263 7.16 -30.37 4.19
N GLY A 264 7.94 -29.72 5.05
CA GLY A 264 8.07 -30.13 6.44
C GLY A 264 9.06 -29.28 7.24
N ARG A 265 9.22 -29.63 8.51
CA ARG A 265 10.24 -29.04 9.40
C ARG A 265 11.54 -29.84 9.29
N ALA A 266 12.66 -29.25 9.73
CA ALA A 266 13.95 -29.95 9.73
C ALA A 266 13.89 -31.19 10.64
N ARG A 267 13.28 -31.05 11.82
CA ARG A 267 12.99 -32.14 12.76
C ARG A 267 11.48 -32.35 12.80
N GLY A 268 11.00 -33.43 12.18
CA GLY A 268 9.58 -33.78 12.19
C GLY A 268 9.11 -34.47 10.92
N ARG A 269 7.81 -34.77 10.85
CA ARG A 269 7.19 -35.40 9.70
C ARG A 269 7.27 -34.47 8.48
N LYS A 270 7.75 -35.03 7.37
CA LYS A 270 7.74 -34.39 6.04
C LYS A 270 6.58 -34.96 5.24
N THR A 271 5.98 -34.11 4.42
CA THR A 271 4.89 -34.48 3.51
C THR A 271 5.37 -34.22 2.10
N THR A 272 5.19 -35.18 1.22
CA THR A 272 5.54 -35.05 -0.20
C THR A 272 4.28 -34.79 -0.99
N SER A 273 4.41 -33.97 -2.02
CA SER A 273 3.35 -33.66 -2.99
C SER A 273 3.99 -33.37 -4.35
N TRP A 274 3.22 -33.49 -5.42
CA TRP A 274 3.70 -33.16 -6.76
C TRP A 274 3.27 -31.77 -7.18
N SER A 275 4.22 -31.02 -7.71
CA SER A 275 4.01 -29.73 -8.33
C SER A 275 4.55 -29.79 -9.76
N VAL A 276 3.97 -29.02 -10.65
CA VAL A 276 4.46 -28.83 -12.01
C VAL A 276 4.75 -27.35 -12.15
N ASP A 277 6.02 -27.01 -12.22
CA ASP A 277 6.47 -25.68 -12.59
C ASP A 277 6.30 -25.54 -14.11
N TRP A 278 5.82 -24.38 -14.56
CA TRP A 278 5.60 -24.15 -15.97
C TRP A 278 6.04 -22.76 -16.39
N GLU A 279 6.56 -22.69 -17.60
CA GLU A 279 7.01 -21.46 -18.25
C GLU A 279 6.37 -21.33 -19.63
N SER A 280 6.17 -20.09 -20.09
CA SER A 280 5.61 -19.81 -21.42
C SER A 280 6.15 -18.51 -22.00
N ASN A 281 5.99 -18.33 -23.31
CA ASN A 281 6.28 -17.07 -24.00
C ASN A 281 5.24 -15.96 -23.74
N GLY A 282 4.36 -16.18 -22.75
CA GLY A 282 3.41 -15.20 -22.25
C GLY A 282 1.98 -15.53 -22.63
N ILE A 283 1.19 -16.01 -21.65
CA ILE A 283 -0.27 -16.15 -21.80
C ILE A 283 -0.93 -14.83 -21.42
N PRO A 284 -1.63 -14.12 -22.32
CA PRO A 284 -2.24 -12.83 -22.03
C PRO A 284 -3.26 -12.96 -20.89
N TYR A 285 -3.33 -12.00 -19.99
CA TYR A 285 -4.37 -11.96 -18.95
C TYR A 285 -5.14 -10.65 -18.91
N LYS A 286 -4.59 -9.57 -19.47
CA LYS A 286 -5.28 -8.30 -19.68
C LYS A 286 -5.81 -8.20 -21.10
N PRO A 287 -6.92 -7.47 -21.31
CA PRO A 287 -7.53 -7.32 -22.63
C PRO A 287 -6.71 -6.47 -23.61
N ASP A 288 -5.86 -5.59 -23.10
CA ASP A 288 -4.96 -4.71 -23.88
C ASP A 288 -3.63 -5.39 -24.27
N GLY A 289 -3.43 -6.67 -23.89
CA GLY A 289 -2.20 -7.41 -24.14
C GLY A 289 -0.99 -6.99 -23.28
N THR A 290 -1.13 -6.01 -22.36
CA THR A 290 -0.01 -5.50 -21.55
C THR A 290 0.35 -6.37 -20.34
N GLY A 291 -0.44 -7.41 -20.07
CA GLY A 291 -0.20 -8.37 -18.99
C GLY A 291 -0.11 -9.79 -19.52
N ARG A 292 1.01 -10.47 -19.25
CA ARG A 292 1.25 -11.87 -19.64
C ARG A 292 1.72 -12.71 -18.45
N TYR A 293 1.25 -13.94 -18.35
CA TYR A 293 1.81 -14.94 -17.46
C TYR A 293 3.01 -15.60 -18.14
N THR A 294 4.20 -15.46 -17.59
CA THR A 294 5.43 -16.09 -18.10
C THR A 294 5.76 -17.39 -17.40
N GLY A 295 5.20 -17.63 -16.21
CA GLY A 295 5.31 -18.91 -15.52
C GLY A 295 4.60 -18.91 -14.17
N SER A 296 4.37 -20.11 -13.64
CA SER A 296 3.82 -20.36 -12.31
C SER A 296 3.97 -21.85 -11.97
N ALA A 297 3.36 -22.30 -10.87
CA ALA A 297 3.33 -23.70 -10.51
C ALA A 297 1.89 -24.18 -10.25
N VAL A 298 1.58 -25.42 -10.63
CA VAL A 298 0.29 -26.08 -10.38
C VAL A 298 0.49 -27.42 -9.67
N THR A 299 -0.41 -27.79 -8.77
CA THR A 299 -0.36 -29.08 -8.07
C THR A 299 -0.98 -30.19 -8.93
N VAL A 300 -0.35 -31.37 -8.97
CA VAL A 300 -0.89 -32.57 -9.62
C VAL A 300 -0.99 -33.72 -8.63
N SER A 301 -1.85 -34.70 -8.91
CA SER A 301 -2.07 -35.84 -8.01
C SER A 301 -1.02 -36.93 -8.20
N ASP A 302 -0.74 -37.70 -7.13
CA ASP A 302 0.13 -38.88 -7.20
C ASP A 302 -0.33 -39.87 -8.28
N ARG A 303 -1.65 -40.09 -8.40
CA ARG A 303 -2.25 -40.96 -9.41
C ARG A 303 -1.92 -40.52 -10.84
N SER A 304 -1.95 -39.21 -11.10
CA SER A 304 -1.65 -38.67 -12.42
C SER A 304 -0.17 -38.82 -12.77
N VAL A 305 0.72 -38.66 -11.79
CA VAL A 305 2.15 -38.89 -11.97
C VAL A 305 2.44 -40.37 -12.22
N GLN A 306 1.86 -41.27 -11.41
CA GLN A 306 2.01 -42.73 -11.57
C GLN A 306 1.48 -43.24 -12.91
N ALA A 307 0.39 -42.65 -13.41
CA ALA A 307 -0.18 -42.99 -14.71
C ALA A 307 0.54 -42.31 -15.90
N GLY A 308 1.52 -41.44 -15.67
CA GLY A 308 2.18 -40.67 -16.71
C GLY A 308 1.30 -39.60 -17.37
N THR A 309 0.12 -39.30 -16.83
CA THR A 309 -0.85 -38.34 -17.39
C THR A 309 -0.73 -36.92 -16.82
N TRP A 310 0.27 -36.68 -15.98
CA TRP A 310 0.48 -35.40 -15.31
C TRP A 310 0.60 -34.18 -16.25
N PRO A 311 1.14 -34.27 -17.49
CA PRO A 311 1.16 -33.11 -18.37
C PRO A 311 -0.25 -32.64 -18.71
N HIS A 312 -1.17 -33.56 -19.00
CA HIS A 312 -2.57 -33.24 -19.31
C HIS A 312 -3.32 -32.64 -18.10
N HIS A 313 -3.06 -33.17 -16.90
CA HIS A 313 -3.65 -32.61 -15.68
C HIS A 313 -3.09 -31.21 -15.37
N ALA A 314 -1.79 -31.00 -15.60
CA ALA A 314 -1.16 -29.71 -15.40
C ALA A 314 -1.69 -28.65 -16.36
N THR A 315 -1.78 -28.94 -17.67
CA THR A 315 -2.31 -27.97 -18.65
C THR A 315 -3.75 -27.56 -18.34
N ALA A 316 -4.60 -28.50 -17.93
CA ALA A 316 -5.96 -28.22 -17.48
C ALA A 316 -5.99 -27.34 -16.22
N ALA A 317 -5.12 -27.61 -15.24
CA ALA A 317 -5.01 -26.80 -14.02
C ALA A 317 -4.50 -25.38 -14.29
N ILE A 318 -3.56 -25.22 -15.23
CA ILE A 318 -3.06 -23.91 -15.69
C ILE A 318 -4.20 -23.11 -16.31
N ALA A 319 -4.93 -23.68 -17.26
CA ALA A 319 -6.07 -23.03 -17.90
C ALA A 319 -7.14 -22.59 -16.87
N ALA A 320 -7.47 -23.46 -15.91
CA ALA A 320 -8.42 -23.16 -14.85
C ALA A 320 -7.93 -22.03 -13.91
N SER A 321 -6.65 -22.03 -13.55
CA SER A 321 -6.05 -21.00 -12.69
C SER A 321 -6.06 -19.62 -13.36
N ILE A 322 -5.67 -19.55 -14.63
CA ILE A 322 -5.68 -18.32 -15.42
C ILE A 322 -7.11 -17.80 -15.59
N THR A 323 -8.06 -18.69 -15.90
CA THR A 323 -9.49 -18.34 -16.02
C THR A 323 -10.03 -17.76 -14.70
N THR A 324 -9.77 -18.43 -13.58
CA THR A 324 -10.16 -17.96 -12.23
C THR A 324 -9.57 -16.58 -11.91
N SER A 325 -8.34 -16.33 -12.32
CA SER A 325 -7.68 -15.03 -12.14
C SER A 325 -8.36 -13.94 -12.96
N ARG A 326 -8.65 -14.20 -14.24
CA ARG A 326 -9.39 -13.26 -15.12
C ARG A 326 -10.77 -12.93 -14.56
N ASP A 327 -11.51 -13.95 -14.12
CA ASP A 327 -12.84 -13.80 -13.53
C ASP A 327 -12.79 -12.94 -12.26
N ARG A 328 -11.80 -13.17 -11.39
CA ARG A 328 -11.60 -12.38 -10.16
C ARG A 328 -11.39 -10.90 -10.47
N HIS A 329 -10.69 -10.58 -11.56
CA HIS A 329 -10.40 -9.21 -11.96
C HIS A 329 -11.41 -8.63 -12.96
N ARG A 330 -12.43 -9.41 -13.36
CA ARG A 330 -13.41 -9.04 -14.40
C ARG A 330 -12.75 -8.58 -15.71
N TRP A 331 -11.62 -9.18 -16.06
CA TRP A 331 -10.96 -8.87 -17.33
C TRP A 331 -11.71 -9.56 -18.48
N PRO A 332 -12.12 -8.82 -19.52
CA PRO A 332 -12.71 -9.44 -20.70
C PRO A 332 -11.70 -10.36 -21.38
N VAL A 333 -12.20 -11.30 -22.18
CA VAL A 333 -11.36 -12.17 -23.02
C VAL A 333 -10.44 -11.27 -23.86
N PRO A 334 -9.11 -11.48 -23.83
CA PRO A 334 -8.22 -10.73 -24.70
C PRO A 334 -8.66 -10.91 -26.14
N THR A 335 -8.90 -9.80 -26.85
CA THR A 335 -9.07 -9.86 -28.29
C THR A 335 -7.76 -10.41 -28.84
N ALA A 336 -7.82 -11.49 -29.64
CA ALA A 336 -6.63 -12.05 -30.27
C ALA A 336 -5.80 -10.89 -30.84
N ALA A 337 -4.51 -10.84 -30.47
CA ALA A 337 -3.61 -9.86 -31.06
C ALA A 337 -3.67 -10.10 -32.57
N VAL A 338 -4.23 -9.14 -33.31
CA VAL A 338 -4.10 -9.11 -34.76
C VAL A 338 -2.60 -9.14 -35.02
N GLU A 339 -2.10 -10.23 -35.58
CA GLU A 339 -0.71 -10.31 -36.02
C GLU A 339 -0.44 -9.05 -36.83
N ALA A 340 0.45 -8.19 -36.33
CA ALA A 340 0.91 -7.08 -37.13
C ALA A 340 1.54 -7.69 -38.40
N PRO A 341 1.11 -7.29 -39.61
CA PRO A 341 1.70 -7.81 -40.82
C PRO A 341 3.21 -7.57 -40.77
N ALA A 342 3.97 -8.63 -41.05
CA ALA A 342 5.42 -8.69 -41.00
C ALA A 342 6.10 -7.69 -41.96
#